data_AF-A0A951G2E5-F1
#
_entry.id   AF-A0A951G2E5-F1
#
_cell.length_a   1.000
_cell.length_b   1.000
_cell.length_c   1.000
_cell.angle_alpha   90.00
_cell.angle_beta   90.00
_cell.angle_gamma   90.00
#
_symmetry.space_group_name_H-M   'P 1'
#
loop_
_entity.id
_entity.type
_entity.pdbx_description
1 polymer ?
#
loop_
_entity_poly.entity_id
_entity_poly.type
_entity_poly.pdbx_seq_one_letter_code
_entity_poly.pdbx_strand_id
1 'polypeptide(L)'
;MRFRNVRWPGRLLGSLAAVVAIAVFVPLGQAGATGSRARSHGHGVEWVSAWAASPQGPYPSGIAYDPLPLDSVFPAPAQQANDQTLRLVVHTAQGGPELRLRLSNLDGTQPVTFGDVTVGARSTGATIVPGTLRTVLFGGQRSVVVEPGAEALSDPVHLRTRPQEDLGVSVFISGASGPMTWHAKAVATSYATLPGTGDHASESSGAAFTAPMRSWFFLNDIDVTVPATPETGTIVALGDSITDGTGSDVDGNDRWPDDLARRLLSAPGLEKEVVDEGIGGNKVLVDAGSGGPSALSRLARDVFSRPNVTDMVLFEGVNDIGGGATAAQVISGLEQIVAQAHAQGISVTGATITPYGGFYTAPDSIRQQVNTWIRTSGVFDHVVDFDAVVRDPTDPTRINPIYDHGDHIHLNPAGYQAIANAIPLRYFYDRPSGHNRSDG
;
A
#
# COMPACT_ATOMS: atom_id res chain seq x y z
N MET A 1 -28.95 82.23 -29.02
CA MET A 1 -28.37 81.52 -30.19
C MET A 1 -28.57 80.02 -29.92
N ARG A 2 -29.54 79.27 -30.48
CA ARG A 2 -29.76 78.85 -31.89
C ARG A 2 -28.45 78.39 -32.54
N PHE A 3 -28.24 77.15 -33.01
CA PHE A 3 -29.04 76.26 -33.87
C PHE A 3 -28.57 74.78 -33.73
N ARG A 4 -29.46 73.77 -33.53
CA ARG A 4 -30.05 72.77 -34.49
C ARG A 4 -29.09 71.67 -34.99
N ASN A 5 -29.44 70.38 -35.24
CA ASN A 5 -30.62 69.52 -35.01
C ASN A 5 -30.33 68.08 -35.59
N VAL A 6 -30.85 67.00 -34.95
CA VAL A 6 -31.66 65.87 -35.57
C VAL A 6 -30.95 64.81 -36.46
N ARG A 7 -31.18 63.47 -36.43
CA ARG A 7 -31.91 62.47 -35.58
C ARG A 7 -31.85 61.02 -36.20
N TRP A 8 -32.00 60.00 -35.32
CA TRP A 8 -32.65 58.65 -35.46
C TRP A 8 -32.04 57.50 -36.31
N PRO A 9 -32.46 56.20 -36.14
CA PRO A 9 -33.15 55.51 -35.02
C PRO A 9 -32.57 54.10 -34.66
N GLY A 10 -33.12 53.42 -33.64
CA GLY A 10 -33.08 51.95 -33.55
C GLY A 10 -33.23 51.34 -32.16
N ARG A 11 -34.43 50.84 -31.83
CA ARG A 11 -34.72 49.96 -30.68
C ARG A 11 -34.24 48.54 -30.98
N LEU A 12 -33.83 47.79 -29.95
CA LEU A 12 -34.21 46.38 -29.74
C LEU A 12 -33.87 45.98 -28.30
N LEU A 13 -34.91 45.76 -27.49
CA LEU A 13 -34.84 45.03 -26.23
C LEU A 13 -34.72 43.53 -26.56
N GLY A 14 -33.68 42.88 -26.04
CA GLY A 14 -33.48 41.44 -26.08
C GLY A 14 -33.32 40.90 -24.67
N SER A 15 -34.24 40.04 -24.29
CA SER A 15 -34.45 39.43 -22.97
C SER A 15 -33.24 38.61 -22.47
N LEU A 16 -32.77 38.85 -21.26
CA LEU A 16 -31.94 37.89 -20.52
C LEU A 16 -32.86 36.82 -19.92
N ALA A 17 -32.82 35.61 -20.46
CA ALA A 17 -33.40 34.44 -19.83
C ALA A 17 -32.49 33.99 -18.68
N ALA A 18 -32.92 34.20 -17.44
CA ALA A 18 -32.30 33.59 -16.27
C ALA A 18 -32.75 32.12 -16.19
N VAL A 19 -31.83 31.19 -16.45
CA VAL A 19 -32.04 29.77 -16.14
C VAL A 19 -31.84 29.61 -14.64
N VAL A 20 -32.94 29.46 -13.90
CA VAL A 20 -32.92 29.05 -12.50
C VAL A 20 -32.73 27.53 -12.49
N ALA A 21 -31.52 27.06 -12.20
CA ALA A 21 -31.28 25.66 -11.87
C ALA A 21 -31.79 25.41 -10.45
N ILE A 22 -32.91 24.69 -10.33
CA ILE A 22 -33.41 24.19 -9.05
C ILE A 22 -32.52 23.02 -8.65
N ALA A 23 -31.58 23.28 -7.74
CA ALA A 23 -30.83 22.23 -7.06
C ALA A 23 -31.77 21.55 -6.05
N VAL A 24 -32.20 20.32 -6.35
CA VAL A 24 -32.89 19.47 -5.38
C VAL A 24 -31.84 18.94 -4.41
N PHE A 25 -31.79 19.56 -3.22
CA PHE A 25 -31.09 19.00 -2.07
C PHE A 25 -31.84 17.75 -1.59
N VAL A 26 -31.30 16.58 -1.89
CA VAL A 26 -31.65 15.36 -1.16
C VAL A 26 -30.80 15.35 0.11
N PRO A 27 -31.37 15.33 1.32
CA PRO A 27 -30.58 15.23 2.53
C PRO A 27 -29.94 13.84 2.57
N LEU A 28 -28.61 13.80 2.58
CA LEU A 28 -27.84 12.61 2.92
C LEU A 28 -28.18 12.24 4.37
N GLY A 29 -29.13 11.31 4.53
CA GLY A 29 -29.34 10.64 5.79
C GLY A 29 -28.06 9.90 6.18
N GLN A 30 -27.55 10.18 7.37
CA GLN A 30 -26.56 9.36 8.03
C GLN A 30 -27.17 7.97 8.27
N ALA A 31 -27.00 7.07 7.31
CA ALA A 31 -27.11 5.65 7.56
C ALA A 31 -25.80 5.23 8.23
N GLY A 32 -25.84 5.03 9.54
CA GLY A 32 -24.78 4.32 10.24
C GLY A 32 -24.59 2.98 9.53
N ALA A 33 -23.43 2.80 8.92
CA ALA A 33 -23.01 1.51 8.41
C ALA A 33 -22.72 0.62 9.62
N THR A 34 -23.76 -0.01 10.16
CA THR A 34 -23.56 -1.29 10.84
C THR A 34 -23.03 -2.23 9.77
N GLY A 35 -21.71 -2.47 9.81
CA GLY A 35 -21.03 -3.44 8.99
C GLY A 35 -21.53 -4.84 9.33
N SER A 36 -22.71 -5.18 8.85
CA SER A 36 -23.13 -6.56 8.71
C SER A 36 -22.16 -7.19 7.72
N ARG A 37 -21.27 -8.06 8.22
CA ARG A 37 -20.56 -9.06 7.41
C ARG A 37 -21.62 -9.85 6.65
N ALA A 38 -21.97 -9.38 5.46
CA ALA A 38 -22.54 -10.23 4.44
C ALA A 38 -21.41 -11.17 4.06
N ARG A 39 -21.28 -12.28 4.81
CA ARG A 39 -20.61 -13.46 4.31
C ARG A 39 -21.30 -13.76 2.98
N SER A 40 -20.59 -13.56 1.88
CA SER A 40 -20.99 -14.09 0.58
C SER A 40 -20.97 -15.61 0.70
N HIS A 41 -22.05 -16.18 1.23
CA HIS A 41 -22.34 -17.61 1.18
C HIS A 41 -22.72 -17.95 -0.27
N GLY A 42 -21.73 -17.88 -1.16
CA GLY A 42 -21.92 -18.03 -2.60
C GLY A 42 -21.13 -19.20 -3.19
N HIS A 43 -19.82 -19.30 -2.98
CA HIS A 43 -18.99 -20.14 -3.86
C HIS A 43 -17.80 -20.88 -3.23
N GLY A 44 -17.68 -20.95 -1.90
CA GLY A 44 -16.56 -21.67 -1.26
C GLY A 44 -15.19 -21.05 -1.55
N VAL A 45 -15.17 -19.78 -1.97
CA VAL A 45 -13.97 -18.97 -2.20
C VAL A 45 -14.10 -17.61 -1.50
N GLU A 46 -12.96 -17.06 -1.08
CA GLU A 46 -12.82 -15.75 -0.44
C GLU A 46 -11.77 -14.92 -1.18
N TRP A 47 -11.90 -13.60 -1.13
CA TRP A 47 -10.84 -12.69 -1.58
C TRP A 47 -9.84 -12.50 -0.44
N VAL A 48 -8.55 -12.50 -0.77
CA VAL A 48 -7.43 -12.12 0.10
C VAL A 48 -6.50 -11.19 -0.66
N SER A 49 -5.76 -10.32 0.04
CA SER A 49 -4.75 -9.50 -0.63
C SER A 49 -3.51 -10.34 -0.87
N ALA A 50 -3.10 -10.45 -2.14
CA ALA A 50 -1.90 -11.16 -2.55
C ALA A 50 -0.67 -10.26 -2.61
N TRP A 51 -0.89 -8.95 -2.75
CA TRP A 51 0.14 -7.92 -2.77
C TRP A 51 -0.52 -6.58 -2.45
N ALA A 52 0.15 -5.72 -1.69
CA ALA A 52 -0.28 -4.34 -1.48
C ALA A 52 0.95 -3.43 -1.35
N ALA A 53 0.72 -2.13 -1.53
CA ALA A 53 1.69 -1.10 -1.20
C ALA A 53 0.98 0.18 -0.75
N SER A 54 1.37 0.69 0.42
CA SER A 54 0.81 1.92 0.97
C SER A 54 1.31 3.15 0.22
N PRO A 55 0.45 4.04 -0.30
CA PRO A 55 0.91 5.32 -0.83
C PRO A 55 1.29 6.27 0.32
N GLN A 56 2.38 7.02 0.10
CA GLN A 56 2.95 7.93 1.10
C GLN A 56 2.79 9.42 0.75
N GLY A 57 2.12 9.74 -0.35
CA GLY A 57 1.88 11.10 -0.81
C GLY A 57 1.95 11.23 -2.33
N PRO A 58 1.86 12.46 -2.88
CA PRO A 58 2.02 12.68 -4.31
C PRO A 58 3.49 12.64 -4.72
N TYR A 59 3.81 11.98 -5.84
CA TYR A 59 5.15 12.03 -6.44
C TYR A 59 5.62 13.49 -6.65
N PRO A 60 6.86 13.86 -6.26
CA PRO A 60 7.94 13.01 -5.74
C PRO A 60 8.07 13.02 -4.20
N SER A 61 7.02 13.34 -3.43
CA SER A 61 7.06 13.25 -1.97
C SER A 61 7.09 11.79 -1.52
N GLY A 62 8.25 11.34 -1.04
CA GLY A 62 8.45 9.97 -0.58
C GLY A 62 9.91 9.67 -0.28
N ILE A 63 10.17 8.66 0.55
CA ILE A 63 11.53 8.15 0.80
C ILE A 63 11.77 6.93 -0.09
N ALA A 64 12.52 7.09 -1.19
CA ALA A 64 12.92 5.99 -2.06
C ALA A 64 14.21 5.32 -1.56
N TYR A 65 14.43 4.06 -1.97
CA TYR A 65 15.65 3.31 -1.72
C TYR A 65 16.24 2.84 -3.06
N ASP A 66 17.55 3.09 -3.25
CA ASP A 66 18.25 2.90 -4.52
C ASP A 66 17.46 3.41 -5.75
N PRO A 67 16.99 4.68 -5.76
CA PRO A 67 16.10 5.17 -6.82
C PRO A 67 16.84 5.30 -8.15
N LEU A 68 16.11 5.08 -9.25
CA LEU A 68 16.57 5.40 -10.60
C LEU A 68 16.14 6.82 -10.99
N PRO A 69 16.92 7.54 -11.82
CA PRO A 69 16.51 8.85 -12.32
C PRO A 69 15.19 8.77 -13.11
N LEU A 70 14.23 9.61 -12.75
CA LEU A 70 12.90 9.65 -13.39
C LEU A 70 12.70 10.88 -14.28
N ASP A 71 13.72 11.73 -14.46
CA ASP A 71 13.62 12.97 -15.24
C ASP A 71 13.25 12.72 -16.70
N SER A 72 13.69 11.59 -17.30
CA SER A 72 13.30 11.21 -18.66
C SER A 72 11.91 10.58 -18.74
N VAL A 73 11.41 10.02 -17.63
CA VAL A 73 10.11 9.37 -17.54
C VAL A 73 9.00 10.38 -17.29
N PHE A 74 9.30 11.40 -16.46
CA PHE A 74 8.40 12.47 -16.07
C PHE A 74 9.08 13.85 -16.23
N PRO A 75 9.41 14.27 -17.46
CA PRO A 75 10.23 15.47 -17.72
C PRO A 75 9.53 16.80 -17.41
N ALA A 76 8.20 16.78 -17.27
CA ALA A 76 7.39 17.94 -16.96
C ALA A 76 6.72 17.76 -15.59
N PRO A 77 7.30 18.29 -14.48
CA PRO A 77 6.81 18.03 -13.12
C PRO A 77 5.33 18.35 -12.88
N ALA A 78 4.78 19.33 -13.60
CA ALA A 78 3.36 19.70 -13.49
C ALA A 78 2.42 18.73 -14.22
N GLN A 79 2.91 18.01 -15.24
CA GLN A 79 2.13 17.04 -16.02
C GLN A 79 2.31 15.62 -15.47
N GLN A 80 3.52 15.30 -15.00
CA GLN A 80 3.96 13.96 -14.60
C GLN A 80 3.78 12.94 -15.73
N ALA A 81 3.08 11.83 -15.53
CA ALA A 81 2.79 10.90 -16.61
C ALA A 81 1.93 11.60 -17.67
N ASN A 82 2.29 11.47 -18.96
CA ASN A 82 1.55 12.09 -20.04
C ASN A 82 1.54 11.22 -21.29
N ASP A 83 0.38 10.61 -21.60
CA ASP A 83 0.18 9.73 -22.75
C ASP A 83 1.27 8.64 -22.83
N GLN A 84 1.41 7.85 -21.77
CA GLN A 84 2.44 6.82 -21.64
C GLN A 84 1.95 5.62 -20.83
N THR A 85 2.66 4.50 -20.94
CA THR A 85 2.32 3.27 -20.24
C THR A 85 3.36 2.94 -19.18
N LEU A 86 2.89 2.65 -17.96
CA LEU A 86 3.72 2.11 -16.87
C LEU A 86 3.48 0.62 -16.77
N ARG A 87 4.54 -0.19 -16.65
CA ARG A 87 4.49 -1.63 -16.36
C ARG A 87 5.09 -1.89 -14.98
N LEU A 88 4.20 -2.07 -14.03
CA LEU A 88 4.50 -2.27 -12.62
C LEU A 88 4.73 -3.76 -12.38
N VAL A 89 5.94 -4.10 -11.93
CA VAL A 89 6.30 -5.45 -11.54
C VAL A 89 6.01 -5.63 -10.07
N VAL A 90 5.21 -6.63 -9.72
CA VAL A 90 4.87 -6.96 -8.33
C VAL A 90 5.11 -8.45 -8.08
N HIS A 91 5.51 -8.78 -6.86
CA HIS A 91 5.71 -10.15 -6.41
C HIS A 91 4.55 -10.54 -5.51
N THR A 92 3.69 -11.46 -5.96
CA THR A 92 2.50 -11.82 -5.18
C THR A 92 2.83 -12.90 -4.16
N ALA A 93 2.52 -12.65 -2.88
CA ALA A 93 2.62 -13.63 -1.82
C ALA A 93 1.82 -14.90 -2.18
N GLN A 94 0.60 -14.70 -2.71
CA GLN A 94 -0.35 -15.77 -3.02
C GLN A 94 -0.80 -15.83 -4.48
N GLY A 95 -1.18 -17.04 -4.91
CA GLY A 95 -1.83 -17.27 -6.19
C GLY A 95 -3.33 -17.57 -6.07
N GLY A 96 -4.08 -17.34 -7.14
CA GLY A 96 -5.50 -17.67 -7.22
C GLY A 96 -5.96 -17.90 -8.66
N PRO A 97 -7.17 -18.44 -8.88
CA PRO A 97 -7.74 -18.60 -10.22
C PRO A 97 -8.24 -17.26 -10.80
N GLU A 98 -8.51 -16.27 -9.95
CA GLU A 98 -8.92 -14.93 -10.33
C GLU A 98 -8.17 -13.90 -9.49
N LEU A 99 -7.97 -12.72 -10.07
CA LEU A 99 -7.44 -11.55 -9.37
C LEU A 99 -8.27 -10.30 -9.67
N ARG A 100 -8.11 -9.25 -8.87
CA ARG A 100 -8.57 -7.89 -9.20
C ARG A 100 -7.56 -6.86 -8.71
N LEU A 101 -7.54 -5.70 -9.36
CA LEU A 101 -6.58 -4.63 -9.12
C LEU A 101 -7.25 -3.42 -8.50
N ARG A 102 -6.54 -2.72 -7.60
CA ARG A 102 -6.95 -1.40 -7.10
C ARG A 102 -6.02 -0.32 -7.66
N LEU A 103 -6.58 0.54 -8.50
CA LEU A 103 -5.91 1.75 -8.97
C LEU A 103 -6.32 2.95 -8.11
N SER A 104 -5.39 3.87 -7.88
CA SER A 104 -5.51 4.90 -6.85
C SER A 104 -5.15 6.28 -7.39
N ASN A 105 -5.97 7.27 -7.04
CA ASN A 105 -5.71 8.69 -7.23
C ASN A 105 -5.90 9.46 -5.92
N LEU A 106 -5.59 8.81 -4.78
CA LEU A 106 -5.81 9.34 -3.43
C LEU A 106 -5.06 10.66 -3.19
N ASP A 107 -3.82 10.75 -3.68
CA ASP A 107 -2.95 11.91 -3.51
C ASP A 107 -2.95 12.85 -4.73
N GLY A 108 -3.77 12.56 -5.74
CA GLY A 108 -3.87 13.40 -6.94
C GLY A 108 -4.70 14.66 -6.72
N THR A 109 -4.49 15.65 -7.59
CA THR A 109 -5.21 16.94 -7.54
C THR A 109 -6.13 17.16 -8.73
N GLN A 110 -6.19 16.22 -9.67
CA GLN A 110 -7.06 16.24 -10.83
C GLN A 110 -7.49 14.82 -11.23
N PRO A 111 -8.55 14.64 -12.04
CA PRO A 111 -8.95 13.33 -12.52
C PRO A 111 -7.85 12.68 -13.35
N VAL A 112 -7.61 11.39 -13.14
CA VAL A 112 -6.67 10.59 -13.94
C VAL A 112 -7.46 9.61 -14.79
N THR A 113 -7.17 9.56 -16.09
CA THR A 113 -7.77 8.58 -17.00
C THR A 113 -6.82 7.40 -17.17
N PHE A 114 -7.19 6.26 -16.59
CA PHE A 114 -6.54 5.00 -16.90
C PHE A 114 -7.21 4.43 -18.15
N GLY A 115 -6.45 4.35 -19.24
CA GLY A 115 -6.85 3.76 -20.52
C GLY A 115 -6.79 2.23 -20.44
N ASP A 116 -6.17 1.56 -21.42
CA ASP A 116 -6.01 0.11 -21.31
C ASP A 116 -5.16 -0.26 -20.08
N VAL A 117 -5.69 -1.20 -19.31
CA VAL A 117 -4.99 -1.83 -18.19
C VAL A 117 -4.88 -3.32 -18.46
N THR A 118 -3.71 -3.89 -18.27
CA THR A 118 -3.45 -5.32 -18.46
C THR A 118 -2.65 -5.91 -17.32
N VAL A 119 -2.76 -7.23 -17.15
CA VAL A 119 -1.96 -8.00 -16.20
C VAL A 119 -1.56 -9.32 -16.83
N GLY A 120 -0.36 -9.81 -16.51
CA GLY A 120 0.09 -11.14 -16.90
C GLY A 120 1.32 -11.56 -16.11
N ALA A 121 1.57 -12.88 -16.06
CA ALA A 121 2.80 -13.42 -15.49
C ALA A 121 4.04 -12.83 -16.17
N ARG A 122 4.96 -12.28 -15.37
CA ARG A 122 6.24 -11.74 -15.84
C ARG A 122 7.19 -12.90 -16.16
N SER A 123 7.97 -12.73 -17.22
CA SER A 123 9.05 -13.65 -17.57
C SER A 123 10.41 -13.12 -17.12
N THR A 124 10.81 -11.96 -17.64
CA THR A 124 12.06 -11.26 -17.28
C THR A 124 11.97 -9.81 -17.72
N GLY A 125 12.59 -8.91 -16.95
CA GLY A 125 12.50 -7.47 -17.18
C GLY A 125 11.05 -7.01 -17.33
N ALA A 126 10.75 -6.28 -18.40
CA ALA A 126 9.39 -5.86 -18.74
C ALA A 126 8.58 -6.91 -19.54
N THR A 127 9.13 -8.08 -19.85
CA THR A 127 8.49 -9.05 -20.77
C THR A 127 7.47 -9.92 -20.04
N ILE A 128 6.27 -10.05 -20.62
CA ILE A 128 5.18 -10.89 -20.13
C ILE A 128 5.22 -12.25 -20.83
N VAL A 129 4.91 -13.32 -20.09
CA VAL A 129 4.81 -14.68 -20.62
C VAL A 129 3.72 -14.75 -21.71
N PRO A 130 4.01 -15.27 -22.92
CA PRO A 130 3.02 -15.39 -23.97
C PRO A 130 1.78 -16.16 -23.52
N GLY A 131 0.59 -15.61 -23.81
CA GLY A 131 -0.70 -16.22 -23.48
C GLY A 131 -1.23 -15.94 -22.07
N THR A 132 -0.46 -15.29 -21.20
CA THR A 132 -0.94 -14.93 -19.84
C THR A 132 -1.53 -13.53 -19.77
N LEU A 133 -1.26 -12.65 -20.74
CA LEU A 133 -1.77 -11.28 -20.73
C LEU A 133 -3.31 -11.27 -20.76
N ARG A 134 -3.90 -10.50 -19.85
CA ARG A 134 -5.35 -10.28 -19.73
C ARG A 134 -5.63 -8.79 -19.68
N THR A 135 -6.70 -8.38 -20.36
CA THR A 135 -7.28 -7.04 -20.18
C THR A 135 -7.99 -7.00 -18.82
N VAL A 136 -7.78 -5.89 -18.11
CA VAL A 136 -8.47 -5.55 -16.86
C VAL A 136 -9.60 -4.59 -17.20
N LEU A 137 -10.78 -4.83 -16.64
CA LEU A 137 -11.97 -4.01 -16.87
C LEU A 137 -12.43 -3.35 -15.58
N PHE A 138 -13.18 -2.25 -15.72
CA PHE A 138 -13.80 -1.52 -14.62
C PHE A 138 -15.28 -1.30 -14.96
N GLY A 139 -16.19 -2.03 -14.30
CA GLY A 139 -17.61 -1.98 -14.63
C GLY A 139 -17.90 -2.39 -16.08
N GLY A 140 -17.14 -3.35 -16.61
CA GLY A 140 -17.18 -3.82 -17.99
C GLY A 140 -16.49 -2.92 -19.01
N GLN A 141 -15.91 -1.78 -18.60
CA GLN A 141 -15.21 -0.85 -19.48
C GLN A 141 -13.71 -1.07 -19.46
N ARG A 142 -13.04 -0.82 -20.59
CA ARG A 142 -11.56 -0.92 -20.70
C ARG A 142 -10.83 0.25 -20.08
N SER A 143 -11.52 1.36 -19.82
CA SER A 143 -10.96 2.60 -19.29
C SER A 143 -11.82 3.09 -18.12
N VAL A 144 -11.17 3.76 -17.17
CA VAL A 144 -11.80 4.37 -16.01
C VAL A 144 -11.18 5.74 -15.74
N VAL A 145 -12.02 6.70 -15.38
CA VAL A 145 -11.59 8.00 -14.85
C VAL A 145 -11.68 7.93 -13.33
N VAL A 146 -10.58 8.22 -12.65
CA VAL A 146 -10.50 8.21 -11.18
C VAL A 146 -10.32 9.63 -10.68
N GLU A 147 -11.32 10.12 -9.97
CA GLU A 147 -11.34 11.48 -9.39
C GLU A 147 -10.26 11.64 -8.30
N PRO A 148 -9.84 12.89 -7.99
CA PRO A 148 -8.95 13.18 -6.87
C PRO A 148 -9.49 12.59 -5.55
N GLY A 149 -8.63 11.94 -4.77
CA GLY A 149 -9.03 11.33 -3.50
C GLY A 149 -9.81 10.03 -3.65
N ALA A 150 -9.90 9.46 -4.86
CA ALA A 150 -10.66 8.25 -5.13
C ALA A 150 -9.78 7.08 -5.57
N GLU A 151 -10.37 5.89 -5.56
CA GLU A 151 -9.77 4.65 -6.05
C GLU A 151 -10.78 3.91 -6.95
N ALA A 152 -10.27 3.07 -7.83
CA ALA A 152 -11.04 2.18 -8.68
C ALA A 152 -10.61 0.73 -8.46
N LEU A 153 -11.57 -0.12 -8.08
CA LEU A 153 -11.39 -1.57 -8.03
C LEU A 153 -11.85 -2.17 -9.36
N SER A 154 -11.01 -3.03 -9.94
CA SER A 154 -11.34 -3.69 -11.21
C SER A 154 -12.42 -4.75 -11.04
N ASP A 155 -13.03 -5.13 -12.16
CA ASP A 155 -13.76 -6.39 -12.28
C ASP A 155 -12.81 -7.58 -12.05
N PRO A 156 -13.31 -8.76 -11.65
CA PRO A 156 -12.51 -9.97 -11.56
C PRO A 156 -11.88 -10.36 -12.91
N VAL A 157 -10.60 -10.71 -12.88
CA VAL A 157 -9.80 -11.12 -14.04
C VAL A 157 -9.45 -12.59 -13.90
N HIS A 158 -9.90 -13.41 -14.86
CA HIS A 158 -9.53 -14.82 -14.94
C HIS A 158 -8.07 -14.99 -15.43
N LEU A 159 -7.15 -14.91 -14.48
CA LEU A 159 -5.75 -15.26 -14.64
C LEU A 159 -5.35 -16.16 -13.49
N ARG A 160 -5.05 -17.42 -13.79
CA ARG A 160 -4.53 -18.34 -12.77
C ARG A 160 -3.08 -17.96 -12.45
N THR A 161 -2.85 -17.47 -11.25
CA THR A 161 -1.53 -17.15 -10.73
C THR A 161 -1.05 -18.21 -9.74
N ARG A 162 0.25 -18.23 -9.48
CA ARG A 162 0.90 -19.08 -8.48
C ARG A 162 1.39 -18.24 -7.30
N PRO A 163 1.52 -18.82 -6.10
CA PRO A 163 2.22 -18.15 -5.02
C PRO A 163 3.66 -17.82 -5.44
N GLN A 164 4.19 -16.70 -4.95
CA GLN A 164 5.55 -16.21 -5.26
C GLN A 164 5.78 -15.98 -6.76
N GLU A 165 4.73 -15.61 -7.51
CA GLU A 165 4.83 -15.28 -8.93
C GLU A 165 4.98 -13.77 -9.13
N ASP A 166 5.88 -13.38 -10.04
CA ASP A 166 5.97 -12.00 -10.49
C ASP A 166 4.88 -11.72 -11.53
N LEU A 167 4.10 -10.66 -11.33
CA LEU A 167 3.15 -10.15 -12.30
C LEU A 167 3.65 -8.83 -12.88
N GLY A 168 3.38 -8.61 -14.17
CA GLY A 168 3.50 -7.30 -14.80
C GLY A 168 2.13 -6.70 -15.03
N VAL A 169 1.82 -5.60 -14.34
CA VAL A 169 0.60 -4.81 -14.50
C VAL A 169 0.92 -3.61 -15.37
N SER A 170 0.35 -3.55 -16.58
CA SER A 170 0.53 -2.38 -17.46
C SER A 170 -0.66 -1.45 -17.33
N VAL A 171 -0.41 -0.17 -17.10
CA VAL A 171 -1.42 0.90 -16.98
C VAL A 171 -1.08 1.97 -17.99
N PHE A 172 -1.94 2.17 -19.00
CA PHE A 172 -1.85 3.34 -19.88
C PHE A 172 -2.50 4.55 -19.20
N ILE A 173 -1.77 5.65 -19.09
CA ILE A 173 -2.27 6.93 -18.58
C ILE A 173 -2.54 7.83 -19.78
N SER A 174 -3.81 8.16 -19.99
CA SER A 174 -4.23 9.06 -21.08
C SER A 174 -4.23 10.52 -20.63
N GLY A 175 -3.54 11.36 -21.40
CA GLY A 175 -3.27 12.74 -21.05
C GLY A 175 -2.35 12.87 -19.82
N ALA A 176 -2.28 14.09 -19.29
CA ALA A 176 -1.48 14.40 -18.11
C ALA A 176 -2.17 13.89 -16.83
N SER A 177 -1.46 13.15 -15.99
CA SER A 177 -1.98 12.72 -14.68
C SER A 177 -2.04 13.87 -13.68
N GLY A 178 -1.12 14.84 -13.78
CA GLY A 178 -0.82 15.72 -12.64
C GLY A 178 -0.11 14.95 -11.52
N PRO A 179 -0.08 15.47 -10.29
CA PRO A 179 0.51 14.78 -9.13
C PRO A 179 0.00 13.35 -8.99
N MET A 180 0.92 12.38 -8.96
CA MET A 180 0.60 10.95 -8.96
C MET A 180 0.63 10.37 -7.55
N THR A 181 -0.37 9.56 -7.23
CA THR A 181 -0.30 8.65 -6.07
C THR A 181 0.81 7.62 -6.32
N TRP A 182 1.71 7.46 -5.37
CA TRP A 182 2.82 6.51 -5.51
C TRP A 182 3.29 5.93 -4.17
N HIS A 183 3.94 4.79 -4.28
CA HIS A 183 4.76 4.20 -3.25
C HIS A 183 6.22 4.27 -3.74
N ALA A 184 7.08 5.05 -3.06
CA ALA A 184 8.39 5.37 -3.62
C ALA A 184 9.41 4.22 -3.50
N LYS A 185 9.22 3.30 -2.56
CA LYS A 185 10.19 2.25 -2.24
C LYS A 185 9.73 0.88 -2.72
N ALA A 186 9.65 0.70 -4.03
CA ALA A 186 9.25 -0.60 -4.56
C ALA A 186 10.26 -1.72 -4.29
N VAL A 187 11.55 -1.39 -4.15
CA VAL A 187 12.70 -2.33 -4.15
C VAL A 187 12.59 -3.43 -5.23
N ALA A 188 11.88 -3.10 -6.31
CA ALA A 188 11.54 -3.95 -7.43
C ALA A 188 11.58 -3.09 -8.69
N THR A 189 12.15 -3.63 -9.76
CA THR A 189 12.34 -2.94 -11.02
C THR A 189 11.06 -3.04 -11.87
N SER A 190 10.32 -1.94 -11.88
CA SER A 190 9.22 -1.68 -12.81
C SER A 190 9.73 -0.89 -14.02
N TYR A 191 8.88 -0.66 -15.02
CA TYR A 191 9.28 0.00 -16.26
C TYR A 191 8.24 0.98 -16.77
N ALA A 192 8.66 1.93 -17.59
CA ALA A 192 7.80 2.86 -18.28
C ALA A 192 8.20 2.99 -19.75
N THR A 193 7.22 3.33 -20.57
CA THR A 193 7.47 3.95 -21.87
C THR A 193 7.78 5.43 -21.69
N LEU A 194 8.37 6.08 -22.69
CA LEU A 194 8.61 7.52 -22.65
C LEU A 194 7.27 8.31 -22.77
N PRO A 195 7.22 9.55 -22.28
CA PRO A 195 6.04 10.41 -22.42
C PRO A 195 5.64 10.59 -23.89
N GLY A 196 4.34 10.55 -24.16
CA GLY A 196 3.75 10.76 -25.49
C GLY A 196 3.88 9.58 -26.45
N THR A 197 4.37 8.42 -26.01
CA THR A 197 4.44 7.23 -26.88
C THR A 197 3.09 6.52 -27.03
N GLY A 198 2.14 6.81 -26.14
CA GLY A 198 0.79 6.25 -26.17
C GLY A 198 0.64 4.92 -25.45
N ASP A 199 -0.36 4.17 -25.88
CA ASP A 199 -0.80 2.93 -25.25
C ASP A 199 0.02 1.73 -25.72
N HIS A 200 0.80 1.17 -24.80
CA HIS A 200 1.57 -0.07 -24.98
C HIS A 200 1.12 -1.16 -24.00
N ALA A 201 -0.03 -0.99 -23.33
CA ALA A 201 -0.45 -1.88 -22.25
C ALA A 201 -0.67 -3.33 -22.75
N SER A 202 -1.10 -3.50 -23.99
CA SER A 202 -1.36 -4.81 -24.61
C SER A 202 -0.10 -5.49 -25.18
N GLU A 203 1.09 -4.89 -25.09
CA GLU A 203 2.31 -5.47 -25.64
C GLU A 203 2.97 -6.44 -24.66
N SER A 204 3.01 -7.75 -24.97
CA SER A 204 3.73 -8.71 -24.12
C SER A 204 5.26 -8.54 -24.16
N SER A 205 5.80 -7.93 -25.23
CA SER A 205 7.22 -7.60 -25.33
C SER A 205 7.60 -6.48 -24.35
N GLY A 206 8.80 -6.54 -23.79
CA GLY A 206 9.38 -5.44 -23.02
C GLY A 206 9.99 -4.32 -23.86
N ALA A 207 9.99 -4.40 -25.20
CA ALA A 207 10.78 -3.53 -26.07
C ALA A 207 10.40 -2.03 -25.97
N ALA A 208 9.13 -1.70 -25.77
CA ALA A 208 8.69 -0.31 -25.59
C ALA A 208 9.01 0.26 -24.20
N PHE A 209 9.24 -0.61 -23.22
CA PHE A 209 9.42 -0.28 -21.81
C PHE A 209 10.89 -0.03 -21.49
N THR A 210 11.43 1.03 -22.08
CA THR A 210 12.87 1.33 -22.08
C THR A 210 13.36 2.02 -20.81
N ALA A 211 12.46 2.53 -19.97
CA ALA A 211 12.83 3.31 -18.79
C ALA A 211 12.53 2.53 -17.49
N PRO A 212 13.55 1.96 -16.82
CA PRO A 212 13.36 1.29 -15.55
C PRO A 212 13.07 2.29 -14.43
N MET A 213 12.28 1.85 -13.45
CA MET A 213 11.89 2.60 -12.25
C MET A 213 11.82 1.65 -11.05
N ARG A 214 11.99 2.21 -9.84
CA ARG A 214 11.97 1.44 -8.58
C ARG A 214 10.92 1.96 -7.60
N SER A 215 9.77 2.31 -8.15
CA SER A 215 8.60 2.81 -7.43
C SER A 215 7.33 2.28 -8.09
N TRP A 216 6.26 2.13 -7.31
CA TRP A 216 4.95 1.77 -7.84
C TRP A 216 4.06 3.01 -7.90
N PHE A 217 3.49 3.26 -9.07
CA PHE A 217 2.60 4.40 -9.31
C PHE A 217 1.18 3.90 -9.49
N PHE A 218 0.22 4.54 -8.83
CA PHE A 218 -1.22 4.28 -8.91
C PHE A 218 -1.73 2.88 -8.53
N LEU A 219 -0.91 1.83 -8.47
CA LEU A 219 -1.32 0.48 -8.06
C LEU A 219 -1.11 0.29 -6.56
N ASN A 220 -2.20 0.06 -5.82
CA ASN A 220 -2.17 -0.08 -4.35
C ASN A 220 -2.40 -1.51 -3.86
N ASP A 221 -3.03 -2.36 -4.67
CA ASP A 221 -3.52 -3.66 -4.20
C ASP A 221 -3.74 -4.63 -5.37
N ILE A 222 -3.43 -5.90 -5.13
CA ILE A 222 -3.88 -7.04 -5.92
C ILE A 222 -4.52 -8.05 -4.99
N ASP A 223 -5.83 -8.24 -5.17
CA ASP A 223 -6.55 -9.30 -4.48
C ASP A 223 -6.63 -10.54 -5.37
N VAL A 224 -6.62 -11.72 -4.75
CA VAL A 224 -6.86 -13.01 -5.42
C VAL A 224 -7.97 -13.78 -4.73
N THR A 225 -8.65 -14.66 -5.47
CA THR A 225 -9.58 -15.62 -4.86
C THR A 225 -8.82 -16.87 -4.38
N VAL A 226 -9.19 -17.35 -3.20
CA VAL A 226 -8.66 -18.59 -2.60
C VAL A 226 -9.82 -19.42 -2.03
N PRO A 227 -9.67 -20.75 -1.84
CA PRO A 227 -10.67 -21.54 -1.14
C PRO A 227 -10.98 -20.98 0.25
N ALA A 228 -12.26 -20.96 0.61
CA ALA A 228 -12.71 -20.50 1.92
C ALA A 228 -12.50 -21.59 2.98
N THR A 229 -11.57 -21.37 3.90
CA THR A 229 -11.29 -22.22 5.06
C THR A 229 -11.29 -21.36 6.35
N PRO A 230 -11.48 -21.94 7.55
CA PRO A 230 -11.33 -21.19 8.79
C PRO A 230 -9.96 -20.50 8.95
N GLU A 231 -8.95 -21.03 8.28
CA GLU A 231 -7.56 -20.57 8.25
C GLU A 231 -7.23 -19.72 7.02
N THR A 232 -8.24 -19.27 6.27
CA THR A 232 -8.07 -18.31 5.17
C THR A 232 -8.03 -16.88 5.71
N GLY A 233 -7.09 -16.05 5.24
CA GLY A 233 -7.04 -14.64 5.65
C GLY A 233 -5.85 -13.84 5.15
N THR A 234 -5.95 -12.52 5.30
CA THR A 234 -4.86 -11.58 5.04
C THR A 234 -4.21 -11.17 6.36
N ILE A 235 -2.88 -11.21 6.39
CA ILE A 235 -2.01 -10.70 7.45
C ILE A 235 -1.41 -9.39 6.93
N VAL A 236 -1.63 -8.30 7.66
CA VAL A 236 -1.05 -7.00 7.28
C VAL A 236 0.21 -6.74 8.10
N ALA A 237 1.35 -6.56 7.43
CA ALA A 237 2.56 -6.05 8.04
C ALA A 237 2.52 -4.51 8.03
N LEU A 238 2.05 -3.91 9.14
CA LEU A 238 1.98 -2.45 9.28
C LEU A 238 3.29 -1.94 9.90
N GLY A 239 4.02 -1.11 9.15
CA GLY A 239 5.33 -0.66 9.60
C GLY A 239 5.91 0.56 8.92
N ASP A 240 7.17 0.81 9.27
CA ASP A 240 7.98 1.89 8.73
C ASP A 240 8.99 1.42 7.66
N SER A 241 10.13 2.11 7.52
CA SER A 241 11.19 1.80 6.56
C SER A 241 11.80 0.41 6.71
N ILE A 242 11.76 -0.17 7.92
CA ILE A 242 12.28 -1.51 8.15
C ILE A 242 11.31 -2.53 7.53
N THR A 243 10.00 -2.35 7.69
CA THR A 243 8.98 -3.21 7.09
C THR A 243 8.93 -3.04 5.57
N ASP A 244 8.93 -1.80 5.10
CA ASP A 244 8.99 -1.40 3.68
C ASP A 244 10.22 -1.96 2.92
N GLY A 245 11.28 -2.32 3.66
CA GLY A 245 12.39 -3.11 3.13
C GLY A 245 13.67 -2.35 2.81
N THR A 246 13.97 -1.21 3.45
CA THR A 246 15.29 -0.58 3.24
C THR A 246 16.42 -1.54 3.61
N GLY A 247 17.35 -1.80 2.69
CA GLY A 247 18.44 -2.75 2.92
C GLY A 247 18.18 -4.17 2.41
N SER A 248 17.01 -4.42 1.83
CA SER A 248 16.72 -5.60 0.99
C SER A 248 17.42 -5.50 -0.37
N ASP A 249 17.64 -6.64 -1.04
CA ASP A 249 18.21 -6.67 -2.38
C ASP A 249 17.17 -6.21 -3.42
N VAL A 250 17.58 -5.36 -4.35
CA VAL A 250 16.70 -4.96 -5.47
C VAL A 250 16.31 -6.19 -6.28
N ASP A 251 15.01 -6.36 -6.50
CA ASP A 251 14.42 -7.55 -7.14
C ASP A 251 14.65 -8.87 -6.37
N GLY A 252 15.12 -8.79 -5.12
CA GLY A 252 15.39 -9.96 -4.26
C GLY A 252 14.14 -10.53 -3.60
N ASN A 253 13.12 -9.69 -3.36
CA ASN A 253 11.92 -10.04 -2.59
C ASN A 253 12.30 -10.68 -1.24
N ASP A 254 13.26 -10.09 -0.54
CA ASP A 254 13.88 -10.58 0.70
C ASP A 254 13.68 -9.61 1.88
N ARG A 255 12.54 -8.91 1.87
CA ARG A 255 12.01 -8.23 3.06
C ARG A 255 11.48 -9.26 4.04
N TRP A 256 11.32 -8.85 5.30
CA TRP A 256 10.75 -9.76 6.30
C TRP A 256 9.30 -10.19 6.00
N PRO A 257 8.40 -9.35 5.42
CA PRO A 257 7.08 -9.81 5.03
C PRO A 257 7.14 -10.86 3.91
N ASP A 258 8.06 -10.72 2.95
CA ASP A 258 8.28 -11.69 1.87
C ASP A 258 8.75 -13.05 2.43
N ASP A 259 9.70 -13.05 3.37
CA ASP A 259 10.15 -14.27 4.05
C ASP A 259 9.08 -14.89 4.94
N LEU A 260 8.23 -14.09 5.59
CA LEU A 260 7.10 -14.60 6.34
C LEU A 260 6.08 -15.27 5.42
N ALA A 261 5.76 -14.67 4.27
CA ALA A 261 4.88 -15.25 3.26
C ALA A 261 5.40 -16.62 2.80
N ARG A 262 6.70 -16.75 2.47
CA ARG A 262 7.32 -18.04 2.10
C ARG A 262 7.19 -19.10 3.19
N ARG A 263 7.33 -18.71 4.46
CA ARG A 263 7.17 -19.61 5.61
C ARG A 263 5.72 -20.08 5.76
N LEU A 264 4.75 -19.20 5.56
CA LEU A 264 3.31 -19.51 5.61
C LEU A 264 2.89 -20.46 4.49
N LEU A 265 3.35 -20.23 3.25
CA LEU A 265 3.09 -21.14 2.12
C LEU A 265 3.60 -22.57 2.35
N SER A 266 4.65 -22.71 3.16
CA SER A 266 5.22 -24.01 3.52
C SER A 266 4.54 -24.65 4.74
N ALA A 267 3.62 -23.93 5.41
CA ALA A 267 2.97 -24.37 6.63
C ALA A 267 1.64 -25.10 6.32
N PRO A 268 1.46 -26.34 6.79
CA PRO A 268 0.25 -27.09 6.49
C PRO A 268 -0.97 -26.46 7.16
N GLY A 269 -2.03 -26.23 6.38
CA GLY A 269 -3.33 -25.79 6.89
C GLY A 269 -3.44 -24.31 7.23
N LEU A 270 -2.47 -23.47 6.82
CA LEU A 270 -2.65 -22.02 6.80
C LEU A 270 -2.84 -21.58 5.36
N GLU A 271 -3.99 -20.98 5.06
CA GLU A 271 -4.28 -20.33 3.78
C GLU A 271 -4.23 -18.80 3.98
N LYS A 272 -3.18 -18.35 4.70
CA LYS A 272 -2.97 -16.96 5.08
C LYS A 272 -1.76 -16.37 4.40
N GLU A 273 -1.86 -15.09 4.09
CA GLU A 273 -0.92 -14.40 3.23
C GLU A 273 -0.53 -13.06 3.82
N VAL A 274 0.68 -12.61 3.52
CA VAL A 274 1.22 -11.39 4.11
C VAL A 274 1.29 -10.32 3.03
N VAL A 275 0.76 -9.15 3.35
CA VAL A 275 0.99 -7.94 2.57
C VAL A 275 1.77 -6.92 3.36
N ASP A 276 2.66 -6.23 2.65
CA ASP A 276 3.54 -5.20 3.19
C ASP A 276 2.88 -3.84 3.07
N GLU A 277 2.53 -3.25 4.21
CA GLU A 277 2.00 -1.89 4.29
C GLU A 277 3.02 -0.98 5.02
N GLY A 278 4.30 -1.22 4.77
CA GLY A 278 5.42 -0.39 5.20
C GLY A 278 5.47 0.96 4.48
N ILE A 279 5.85 2.02 5.20
CA ILE A 279 6.22 3.31 4.58
C ILE A 279 7.56 3.80 5.15
N GLY A 280 8.51 4.12 4.27
CA GLY A 280 9.79 4.68 4.65
C GLY A 280 9.68 5.93 5.54
N GLY A 281 10.19 5.86 6.77
CA GLY A 281 10.18 7.00 7.71
C GLY A 281 8.81 7.28 8.35
N ASN A 282 7.84 6.37 8.18
CA ASN A 282 6.51 6.50 8.79
C ASN A 282 6.58 6.59 10.31
N LYS A 283 5.58 7.26 10.87
CA LYS A 283 5.44 7.46 12.31
C LYS A 283 4.08 6.99 12.76
N VAL A 284 3.99 6.56 14.01
CA VAL A 284 2.73 6.19 14.66
C VAL A 284 1.80 7.39 14.80
N LEU A 285 2.34 8.52 15.27
CA LEU A 285 1.52 9.56 15.89
C LEU A 285 1.06 10.68 14.95
N VAL A 286 1.91 11.05 13.99
CA VAL A 286 1.73 12.25 13.16
C VAL A 286 2.25 12.02 11.76
N ASP A 287 1.67 12.72 10.78
CA ASP A 287 2.14 12.66 9.41
C ASP A 287 3.61 13.11 9.32
N ALA A 288 4.40 12.39 8.53
CA ALA A 288 5.86 12.48 8.53
C ALA A 288 6.43 13.13 7.26
N GLY A 289 5.67 14.00 6.59
CA GLY A 289 6.09 14.63 5.33
C GLY A 289 6.38 13.57 4.26
N SER A 290 7.66 13.40 3.88
CA SER A 290 8.08 12.32 2.96
C SER A 290 7.87 10.91 3.49
N GLY A 291 7.68 10.73 4.80
CA GLY A 291 7.26 9.45 5.41
C GLY A 291 5.74 9.25 5.47
N GLY A 292 4.98 10.09 4.78
CA GLY A 292 3.55 9.92 4.54
C GLY A 292 2.63 10.09 5.75
N PRO A 293 1.35 9.74 5.60
CA PRO A 293 0.36 9.80 6.67
C PRO A 293 0.73 8.89 7.83
N SER A 294 0.47 9.31 9.07
CA SER A 294 0.75 8.48 10.26
C SER A 294 0.11 7.09 10.19
N ALA A 295 0.71 6.10 10.86
CA ALA A 295 0.13 4.77 10.97
C ALA A 295 -1.32 4.82 11.52
N LEU A 296 -1.59 5.70 12.49
CA LEU A 296 -2.94 5.91 13.03
C LEU A 296 -3.94 6.44 11.98
N SER A 297 -3.53 7.39 11.13
CA SER A 297 -4.43 7.99 10.15
C SER A 297 -4.71 7.08 8.96
N ARG A 298 -3.82 6.12 8.68
CA ARG A 298 -3.92 5.22 7.52
C ARG A 298 -4.51 3.83 7.80
N LEU A 299 -4.86 3.47 9.04
CA LEU A 299 -5.42 2.15 9.37
C LEU A 299 -6.63 1.76 8.52
N ALA A 300 -7.57 2.68 8.33
CA ALA A 300 -8.76 2.41 7.53
C ALA A 300 -8.41 2.08 6.07
N ARG A 301 -7.41 2.77 5.51
CA ARG A 301 -6.95 2.62 4.14
C ARG A 301 -6.09 1.37 3.97
N ASP A 302 -5.07 1.19 4.80
CA ASP A 302 -4.01 0.19 4.56
C ASP A 302 -4.28 -1.14 5.28
N VAL A 303 -5.13 -1.14 6.32
CA VAL A 303 -5.46 -2.36 7.06
C VAL A 303 -6.91 -2.75 6.82
N PHE A 304 -7.87 -1.92 7.22
CA PHE A 304 -9.27 -2.36 7.33
C PHE A 304 -9.99 -2.50 5.99
N SER A 305 -9.50 -1.83 4.94
CA SER A 305 -10.07 -1.94 3.59
C SER A 305 -9.62 -3.19 2.83
N ARG A 306 -8.56 -3.87 3.31
CA ARG A 306 -8.05 -5.08 2.66
C ARG A 306 -9.06 -6.23 2.85
N PRO A 307 -9.30 -7.07 1.84
CA PRO A 307 -10.19 -8.20 1.99
C PRO A 307 -9.67 -9.20 3.03
N ASN A 308 -10.60 -9.67 3.86
CA ASN A 308 -10.40 -10.76 4.80
C ASN A 308 -9.20 -10.61 5.75
N VAL A 309 -8.91 -9.40 6.24
CA VAL A 309 -7.86 -9.24 7.26
C VAL A 309 -8.23 -9.98 8.52
N THR A 310 -7.32 -10.85 8.96
CA THR A 310 -7.47 -11.63 10.19
C THR A 310 -6.45 -11.23 11.24
N ASP A 311 -5.27 -10.81 10.80
CA ASP A 311 -4.13 -10.53 11.68
C ASP A 311 -3.36 -9.30 11.19
N MET A 312 -2.68 -8.63 12.11
CA MET A 312 -1.75 -7.54 11.84
C MET A 312 -0.47 -7.78 12.64
N VAL A 313 0.68 -7.64 11.99
CA VAL A 313 1.98 -7.52 12.66
C VAL A 313 2.32 -6.04 12.70
N LEU A 314 2.33 -5.46 13.91
CA LEU A 314 2.60 -4.05 14.13
C LEU A 314 4.08 -3.85 14.50
N PHE A 315 4.85 -3.23 13.59
CA PHE A 315 6.26 -2.96 13.78
C PHE A 315 6.58 -1.51 13.40
N GLU A 316 6.49 -0.63 14.39
CA GLU A 316 6.47 0.83 14.23
C GLU A 316 7.11 1.55 15.42
N GLY A 317 7.38 2.84 15.26
CA GLY A 317 7.68 3.76 16.36
C GLY A 317 9.14 4.18 16.47
N VAL A 318 10.07 3.59 15.71
CA VAL A 318 11.49 4.01 15.74
C VAL A 318 11.64 5.45 15.24
N ASN A 319 10.86 5.84 14.24
CA ASN A 319 10.87 7.19 13.68
C ASN A 319 10.22 8.20 14.63
N ASP A 320 9.20 7.82 15.41
CA ASP A 320 8.63 8.69 16.46
C ASP A 320 9.70 9.02 17.50
N ILE A 321 10.44 8.00 17.97
CA ILE A 321 11.55 8.16 18.92
C ILE A 321 12.65 9.04 18.31
N GLY A 322 13.06 8.77 17.07
CA GLY A 322 14.03 9.59 16.34
C GLY A 322 13.54 11.03 16.11
N GLY A 323 12.23 11.23 16.02
CA GLY A 323 11.55 12.53 15.94
C GLY A 323 11.37 13.24 17.29
N GLY A 324 11.83 12.65 18.39
CA GLY A 324 11.77 13.24 19.73
C GLY A 324 10.51 12.91 20.53
N ALA A 325 9.68 11.96 20.09
CA ALA A 325 8.56 11.49 20.89
C ALA A 325 9.03 10.77 22.16
N THR A 326 8.28 10.96 23.24
CA THR A 326 8.49 10.22 24.49
C THR A 326 7.94 8.80 24.40
N ALA A 327 8.43 7.90 25.25
CA ALA A 327 7.92 6.52 25.31
C ALA A 327 6.40 6.49 25.56
N ALA A 328 5.88 7.37 26.44
CA ALA A 328 4.45 7.45 26.73
C ALA A 328 3.61 7.84 25.51
N GLN A 329 4.11 8.75 24.67
CA GLN A 329 3.41 9.13 23.44
C GLN A 329 3.38 7.97 22.45
N VAL A 330 4.53 7.31 22.20
CA VAL A 330 4.59 6.15 21.30
C VAL A 330 3.67 5.03 21.79
N ILE A 331 3.74 4.69 23.08
CA ILE A 331 2.87 3.68 23.71
C ILE A 331 1.39 4.03 23.50
N SER A 332 0.98 5.27 23.77
CA SER A 332 -0.42 5.69 23.59
C SER A 332 -0.89 5.57 22.13
N GLY A 333 -0.01 5.82 21.17
CA GLY A 333 -0.33 5.62 19.75
C GLY A 333 -0.48 4.14 19.40
N LEU A 334 0.44 3.29 19.87
CA LEU A 334 0.36 1.83 19.67
C LEU A 334 -0.91 1.24 20.31
N GLU A 335 -1.28 1.68 21.52
CA GLU A 335 -2.54 1.29 22.18
C GLU A 335 -3.77 1.64 21.33
N GLN A 336 -3.78 2.83 20.73
CA GLN A 336 -4.87 3.25 19.85
C GLN A 336 -4.95 2.42 18.57
N ILE A 337 -3.81 2.04 17.98
CA ILE A 337 -3.78 1.14 16.82
C ILE A 337 -4.38 -0.22 17.20
N VAL A 338 -3.93 -0.82 18.30
CA VAL A 338 -4.39 -2.13 18.76
C VAL A 338 -5.88 -2.11 19.07
N ALA A 339 -6.37 -1.10 19.80
CA ALA A 339 -7.78 -0.97 20.12
C ALA A 339 -8.66 -0.86 18.85
N GLN A 340 -8.22 -0.12 17.84
CA GLN A 340 -8.94 0.00 16.57
C GLN A 340 -8.93 -1.31 15.77
N ALA A 341 -7.80 -2.04 15.75
CA ALA A 341 -7.71 -3.34 15.10
C ALA A 341 -8.60 -4.38 15.79
N HIS A 342 -8.59 -4.44 17.13
CA HIS A 342 -9.49 -5.31 17.92
C HIS A 342 -10.96 -4.99 17.69
N ALA A 343 -11.32 -3.71 17.54
CA ALA A 343 -12.69 -3.33 17.19
C ALA A 343 -13.14 -3.85 15.80
N GLN A 344 -12.18 -4.15 14.90
CA GLN A 344 -12.43 -4.81 13.62
C GLN A 344 -12.29 -6.35 13.70
N GLY A 345 -11.99 -6.91 14.87
CA GLY A 345 -11.76 -8.35 15.07
C GLY A 345 -10.45 -8.87 14.48
N ILE A 346 -9.45 -7.99 14.35
CA ILE A 346 -8.11 -8.31 13.84
C ILE A 346 -7.20 -8.62 15.04
N SER A 347 -6.53 -9.78 15.00
CA SER A 347 -5.51 -10.16 15.99
C SER A 347 -4.23 -9.35 15.76
N VAL A 348 -3.60 -8.82 16.81
CA VAL A 348 -2.40 -8.00 16.69
C VAL A 348 -1.20 -8.67 17.34
N THR A 349 -0.18 -8.93 16.53
CA THR A 349 1.16 -9.28 16.99
C THR A 349 2.01 -8.01 17.10
N GLY A 350 2.39 -7.64 18.33
CA GLY A 350 3.31 -6.52 18.56
C GLY A 350 4.77 -6.94 18.37
N ALA A 351 5.52 -6.23 17.53
CA ALA A 351 6.96 -6.41 17.38
C ALA A 351 7.73 -5.35 18.17
N THR A 352 8.72 -5.75 18.96
CA THR A 352 9.60 -4.81 19.66
C THR A 352 10.44 -3.99 18.68
N ILE A 353 10.66 -2.71 18.97
CA ILE A 353 11.49 -1.79 18.20
C ILE A 353 12.96 -2.24 18.23
N THR A 354 13.56 -2.45 17.06
CA THR A 354 14.96 -2.86 16.91
C THR A 354 15.93 -1.74 17.31
N PRO A 355 17.20 -2.07 17.59
CA PRO A 355 18.18 -1.07 17.99
C PRO A 355 18.49 -0.06 16.86
N TYR A 356 18.85 1.17 17.22
CA TYR A 356 19.17 2.26 16.29
C TYR A 356 20.48 3.01 16.65
N GLY A 357 21.28 2.43 17.55
CA GLY A 357 22.50 3.04 18.07
C GLY A 357 23.52 3.30 16.96
N GLY A 358 23.88 4.56 16.77
CA GLY A 358 24.73 5.01 15.66
C GLY A 358 23.96 5.71 14.54
N PHE A 359 22.62 5.62 14.53
CA PHE A 359 21.76 6.36 13.61
C PHE A 359 21.07 7.55 14.29
N TYR A 360 20.25 7.31 15.32
CA TYR A 360 19.60 8.38 16.09
C TYR A 360 20.39 8.76 17.34
N THR A 361 20.24 10.02 17.76
CA THR A 361 20.78 10.53 19.03
C THR A 361 19.78 10.40 20.19
N ALA A 362 18.54 10.00 19.92
CA ALA A 362 17.52 9.78 20.94
C ALA A 362 17.97 8.71 21.95
N PRO A 363 17.83 8.91 23.27
CA PRO A 363 18.30 7.95 24.25
C PRO A 363 17.66 6.55 24.10
N ASP A 364 18.46 5.49 24.06
CA ASP A 364 17.98 4.09 23.96
C ASP A 364 17.01 3.73 25.10
N SER A 365 17.09 4.41 26.25
CA SER A 365 16.14 4.25 27.35
C SER A 365 14.68 4.49 26.96
N ILE A 366 14.41 5.29 25.92
CA ILE A 366 13.05 5.50 25.40
C ILE A 366 12.57 4.22 24.70
N ARG A 367 13.40 3.67 23.80
CA ARG A 367 13.13 2.40 23.13
C ARG A 367 12.94 1.25 24.12
N GLN A 368 13.80 1.15 25.14
CA GLN A 368 13.69 0.12 26.18
C GLN A 368 12.38 0.23 26.96
N GLN A 369 11.90 1.44 27.25
CA GLN A 369 10.60 1.64 27.90
C GLN A 369 9.45 1.16 27.02
N VAL A 370 9.44 1.53 25.74
CA VAL A 370 8.42 1.08 24.78
C VAL A 370 8.48 -0.45 24.63
N ASN A 371 9.67 -1.02 24.43
CA ASN A 371 9.82 -2.47 24.27
C ASN A 371 9.47 -3.26 25.53
N THR A 372 9.76 -2.73 26.72
CA THR A 372 9.30 -3.34 27.98
C THR A 372 7.78 -3.37 28.02
N TRP A 373 7.12 -2.24 27.69
CA TRP A 373 5.67 -2.19 27.61
C TRP A 373 5.13 -3.18 26.56
N ILE A 374 5.70 -3.26 25.35
CA ILE A 374 5.29 -4.24 24.32
C ILE A 374 5.31 -5.66 24.88
N ARG A 375 6.37 -6.02 25.60
CA ARG A 375 6.55 -7.38 26.15
C ARG A 375 5.60 -7.73 27.29
N THR A 376 5.17 -6.74 28.09
CA THR A 376 4.52 -7.02 29.38
C THR A 376 3.12 -6.45 29.54
N SER A 377 2.65 -5.58 28.65
CA SER A 377 1.38 -4.87 28.82
C SER A 377 0.14 -5.78 28.75
N GLY A 378 0.23 -6.87 27.98
CA GLY A 378 -0.92 -7.72 27.66
C GLY A 378 -1.92 -7.07 26.69
N VAL A 379 -1.54 -5.96 26.04
CA VAL A 379 -2.37 -5.25 25.05
C VAL A 379 -2.44 -6.02 23.73
N PHE A 380 -1.34 -6.69 23.35
CA PHE A 380 -1.26 -7.49 22.12
C PHE A 380 -1.73 -8.92 22.33
N ASP A 381 -2.33 -9.53 21.30
CA ASP A 381 -2.67 -10.96 21.31
C ASP A 381 -1.40 -11.83 21.35
N HIS A 382 -0.37 -11.37 20.63
CA HIS A 382 0.94 -12.01 20.56
C HIS A 382 2.07 -10.97 20.56
N VAL A 383 3.26 -11.39 20.95
CA VAL A 383 4.47 -10.56 20.91
C VAL A 383 5.59 -11.33 20.21
N VAL A 384 6.37 -10.61 19.39
CA VAL A 384 7.63 -11.07 18.82
C VAL A 384 8.76 -10.08 19.17
N ASP A 385 9.86 -10.61 19.69
CA ASP A 385 10.98 -9.82 20.19
C ASP A 385 12.05 -9.63 19.11
N PHE A 386 11.76 -8.81 18.10
CA PHE A 386 12.74 -8.47 17.05
C PHE A 386 14.00 -7.81 17.62
N ASP A 387 13.91 -7.03 18.70
CA ASP A 387 15.07 -6.44 19.38
C ASP A 387 16.06 -7.53 19.80
N ALA A 388 15.58 -8.56 20.51
CA ALA A 388 16.42 -9.65 20.94
C ALA A 388 17.01 -10.47 19.79
N VAL A 389 16.33 -10.53 18.64
CA VAL A 389 16.80 -11.26 17.45
C VAL A 389 18.00 -10.58 16.82
N VAL A 390 17.96 -9.25 16.67
CA VAL A 390 18.97 -8.53 15.86
C VAL A 390 19.97 -7.72 16.65
N ARG A 391 19.79 -7.48 17.95
CA ARG A 391 20.73 -6.66 18.73
C ARG A 391 22.10 -7.31 18.88
N ASP A 392 23.13 -6.47 18.90
CA ASP A 392 24.49 -6.90 19.21
C ASP A 392 24.55 -7.39 20.68
N PRO A 393 25.07 -8.61 20.94
CA PRO A 393 25.15 -9.14 22.30
C PRO A 393 26.15 -8.39 23.19
N THR A 394 27.07 -7.63 22.61
CA THR A 394 28.10 -6.84 23.31
C THR A 394 27.70 -5.38 23.50
N ASP A 395 26.89 -4.83 22.59
CA ASP A 395 26.27 -3.50 22.70
C ASP A 395 24.79 -3.56 22.27
N PRO A 396 23.85 -3.87 23.19
CA PRO A 396 22.43 -4.03 22.87
C PRO A 396 21.72 -2.78 22.32
N THR A 397 22.41 -1.64 22.27
CA THR A 397 21.90 -0.43 21.62
C THR A 397 22.10 -0.44 20.10
N ARG A 398 22.90 -1.37 19.57
CA ARG A 398 23.24 -1.50 18.15
C ARG A 398 22.68 -2.78 17.55
N ILE A 399 22.49 -2.76 16.23
CA ILE A 399 22.22 -3.96 15.43
C ILE A 399 23.51 -4.77 15.36
N ASN A 400 23.40 -6.10 15.51
CA ASN A 400 24.51 -7.01 15.33
C ASN A 400 25.07 -6.84 13.90
N PRO A 401 26.38 -6.65 13.73
CA PRO A 401 26.98 -6.39 12.42
C PRO A 401 26.63 -7.40 11.32
N ILE A 402 26.28 -8.64 11.65
CA ILE A 402 25.87 -9.64 10.65
C ILE A 402 24.49 -9.32 10.03
N TYR A 403 23.66 -8.55 10.73
CA TYR A 403 22.30 -8.17 10.32
C TYR A 403 22.20 -6.70 9.91
N ASP A 404 23.22 -5.89 10.19
CA ASP A 404 23.23 -4.46 9.87
C ASP A 404 23.45 -4.25 8.36
N HIS A 405 22.58 -3.43 7.74
CA HIS A 405 22.76 -2.94 6.38
C HIS A 405 23.97 -1.98 6.27
N GLY A 406 24.38 -1.40 7.39
CA GLY A 406 25.55 -0.52 7.53
C GLY A 406 25.20 0.91 7.92
N ASP A 407 23.91 1.25 7.97
CA ASP A 407 23.43 2.55 8.46
C ASP A 407 23.04 2.54 9.95
N HIS A 408 23.11 1.37 10.60
CA HIS A 408 22.84 1.20 12.02
C HIS A 408 21.36 1.37 12.44
N ILE A 409 20.42 1.26 11.50
CA ILE A 409 18.98 1.20 11.78
C ILE A 409 18.24 0.16 10.92
N HIS A 410 18.64 -0.01 9.66
CA HIS A 410 18.02 -0.95 8.76
C HIS A 410 18.77 -2.29 8.75
N LEU A 411 18.02 -3.33 8.42
CA LEU A 411 18.54 -4.69 8.35
C LEU A 411 18.98 -5.00 6.92
N ASN A 412 19.99 -5.84 6.79
CA ASN A 412 20.32 -6.52 5.54
C ASN A 412 19.39 -7.74 5.34
N PRO A 413 19.45 -8.44 4.19
CA PRO A 413 18.59 -9.61 3.94
C PRO A 413 18.69 -10.71 5.00
N ALA A 414 19.88 -10.94 5.57
CA ALA A 414 20.05 -11.92 6.64
C ALA A 414 19.34 -11.49 7.93
N GLY A 415 19.30 -10.20 8.23
CA GLY A 415 18.54 -9.64 9.35
C GLY A 415 17.04 -9.74 9.14
N TYR A 416 16.57 -9.44 7.93
CA TYR A 416 15.16 -9.60 7.56
C TYR A 416 14.68 -11.03 7.67
N GLN A 417 15.46 -11.98 7.16
CA GLN A 417 15.17 -13.40 7.31
C GLN A 417 15.16 -13.82 8.79
N ALA A 418 16.07 -13.29 9.61
CA ALA A 418 16.13 -13.61 11.04
C ALA A 418 14.87 -13.17 11.78
N ILE A 419 14.38 -11.94 11.55
CA ILE A 419 13.15 -11.47 12.20
C ILE A 419 11.91 -12.17 11.67
N ALA A 420 11.84 -12.48 10.36
CA ALA A 420 10.77 -13.30 9.80
C ALA A 420 10.73 -14.67 10.48
N ASN A 421 11.89 -15.35 10.61
CA ASN A 421 12.02 -16.64 11.28
C ASN A 421 11.59 -16.63 12.75
N ALA A 422 11.72 -15.49 13.43
CA ALA A 422 11.35 -15.34 14.83
C ALA A 422 9.83 -15.35 15.06
N ILE A 423 9.01 -15.06 14.03
CA ILE A 423 7.54 -15.05 14.13
C ILE A 423 7.03 -16.50 14.16
N PRO A 424 6.48 -16.99 15.29
CA PRO A 424 5.92 -18.34 15.36
C PRO A 424 4.62 -18.45 14.56
N LEU A 425 4.59 -19.33 13.55
CA LEU A 425 3.40 -19.47 12.69
C LEU A 425 2.14 -19.92 13.45
N ARG A 426 2.30 -20.54 14.63
CA ARG A 426 1.18 -20.88 15.54
C ARG A 426 0.34 -19.67 15.95
N TYR A 427 0.86 -18.45 15.85
CA TYR A 427 0.12 -17.21 16.10
C TYR A 427 -1.03 -16.99 15.11
N PHE A 428 -0.97 -17.66 13.96
CA PHE A 428 -1.93 -17.49 12.87
C PHE A 428 -2.89 -18.67 12.72
N TYR A 429 -2.77 -19.73 13.53
CA TYR A 429 -3.74 -20.82 13.61
C TYR A 429 -4.83 -20.49 14.64
N ASP A 430 -6.04 -21.02 14.44
CA ASP A 430 -7.17 -21.07 15.39
C ASP A 430 -7.37 -19.86 16.31
N ARG A 431 -8.43 -19.08 16.04
CA ARG A 431 -8.90 -18.03 16.95
C ARG A 431 -9.48 -18.67 18.23
N PRO A 432 -9.13 -18.20 19.44
CA PRO A 432 -9.97 -18.43 20.61
C PRO A 432 -11.37 -17.88 20.32
N SER A 433 -12.37 -18.76 20.28
CA SER A 433 -13.79 -18.42 20.21
C SER A 433 -14.25 -17.78 21.52
N GLY A 434 -13.77 -16.56 21.78
CA GLY A 434 -13.70 -15.99 23.13
C GLY A 434 -14.26 -14.58 23.30
N HIS A 435 -15.08 -14.08 22.38
CA HIS A 435 -15.98 -12.95 22.68
C HIS A 435 -17.41 -13.38 22.38
N ASN A 436 -18.18 -13.55 23.45
CA ASN A 436 -19.60 -13.89 23.45
C ASN A 436 -20.35 -13.12 22.35
N ARG A 437 -20.82 -13.84 21.34
CA ARG A 437 -22.03 -13.44 20.63
C ARG A 437 -23.17 -13.73 21.59
N SER A 438 -23.57 -12.74 22.36
CA SER A 438 -24.88 -12.76 23.00
C SER A 438 -25.92 -12.68 21.90
N ASP A 439 -26.58 -13.81 21.63
CA ASP A 439 -27.89 -13.82 21.02
C ASP A 439 -28.83 -12.97 21.90
N GLY A 440 -29.42 -11.94 21.30
CA GLY A 440 -30.39 -11.03 21.88
C GLY A 440 -31.06 -10.19 20.80
#